data_AF-A0A432ME52-F1
#
_entry.id   AF-A0A432ME52-F1
#
_cell.length_a   1.000
_cell.length_b   1.000
_cell.length_c   1.000
_cell.angle_alpha   90.00
_cell.angle_beta   90.00
_cell.angle_gamma   90.00
#
_symmetry.space_group_name_H-M   'P 1'
#
loop_
_entity.id
_entity.type
_entity.pdbx_description
1 polymer ?
#
loop_
_entity_poly.entity_id
_entity_poly.type
_entity_poly.pdbx_seq_one_letter_code
_entity_poly.pdbx_strand_id
1 'polypeptide(L)' 'MDAALSLMELLETIDDPRAARGKRHPLPALLGLAVVAMLAGQCGYEAIVQYGKERGWAFLQALGFTRRHGLC' A
#
# COMPACT_ATOMS: atom_id res chain seq x y z
N MET A 1 -21.82 17.62 7.39
CA MET A 1 -21.31 16.25 7.27
C MET A 1 -19.91 16.30 7.84
N ASP A 2 -19.66 15.70 9.00
CA ASP A 2 -18.29 15.38 9.38
C ASP A 2 -17.73 14.56 8.21
N ALA A 3 -16.82 15.15 7.43
CA ALA A 3 -16.18 14.44 6.35
C ALA A 3 -15.27 13.42 7.03
N ALA A 4 -15.79 12.21 7.22
CA ALA A 4 -15.00 11.10 7.72
C ALA A 4 -13.78 10.96 6.81
N LEU A 5 -12.59 11.03 7.41
CA LEU A 5 -11.33 10.83 6.69
C LEU A 5 -11.41 9.54 5.90
N SER A 6 -10.96 9.59 4.65
CA SER A 6 -10.75 8.38 3.85
C SER A 6 -9.70 7.50 4.51
N LEU A 7 -9.73 6.20 4.19
CA LEU A 7 -8.72 5.26 4.67
C LEU A 7 -7.31 5.73 4.31
N MET A 8 -7.10 6.25 3.10
CA MET A 8 -5.78 6.71 2.67
C MET A 8 -5.31 7.92 3.47
N GLU A 9 -6.18 8.90 3.73
CA GLU A 9 -5.87 10.05 4.60
C GLU A 9 -5.51 9.60 6.03
N LEU A 10 -6.20 8.59 6.57
CA LEU A 10 -5.87 8.04 7.87
C LEU A 10 -4.50 7.34 7.86
N LEU A 11 -4.20 6.55 6.83
CA LEU A 11 -2.92 5.85 6.70
C LEU A 11 -1.73 6.83 6.53
N GLU A 12 -1.96 7.99 5.93
CA GLU A 12 -0.97 9.08 5.82
C GLU A 12 -0.57 9.70 7.16
N THR A 13 -1.41 9.59 8.18
CA THR A 13 -1.08 10.06 9.54
C THR A 13 -0.11 9.16 10.31
N ILE A 14 0.20 7.97 9.78
CA ILE A 14 1.07 7.01 10.44
C ILE A 14 2.53 7.38 10.16
N ASP A 15 3.28 7.65 11.24
CA ASP A 15 4.72 7.86 11.15
C ASP A 15 5.42 6.66 10.53
N ASP A 16 6.36 6.92 9.60
CA ASP A 16 7.11 5.88 8.91
C ASP A 16 8.41 5.53 9.65
N PRO A 17 8.45 4.43 10.44
CA PRO A 17 9.59 4.08 11.29
C PRO A 17 10.77 3.48 10.50
N ARG A 18 10.60 3.27 9.18
CA ARG A 18 11.62 2.62 8.37
C ARG A 18 12.82 3.54 8.21
N ALA A 19 14.03 2.97 8.17
CA ALA A 19 15.23 3.72 7.79
C ALA A 19 15.12 4.22 6.35
N ALA A 20 15.86 5.29 5.99
CA ALA A 20 15.83 5.87 4.65
C ALA A 20 16.06 4.84 3.52
N ARG A 21 16.94 3.86 3.73
CA ARG A 21 17.19 2.75 2.79
C ARG A 21 15.96 1.86 2.54
N GLY A 22 15.02 1.80 3.48
CA GLY A 22 13.78 1.03 3.40
C GLY A 22 12.57 1.80 2.85
N LYS A 23 12.70 3.10 2.56
CA LYS A 23 11.60 3.95 2.06
C LYS A 23 11.52 3.98 0.54
N ARG A 24 11.56 2.79 -0.10
CA ARG A 24 11.40 2.68 -1.56
C ARG A 24 9.99 3.05 -2.02
N HIS A 25 8.99 2.61 -1.26
CA HIS A 25 7.57 2.88 -1.49
C HIS A 25 6.99 3.64 -0.29
N PRO A 26 6.07 4.60 -0.50
CA PRO A 26 5.38 5.28 0.60
C PRO A 26 4.71 4.29 1.55
N LEU A 27 4.79 4.52 2.86
CA LEU A 27 4.16 3.65 3.85
C LEU A 27 2.63 3.53 3.65
N PRO A 28 1.89 4.63 3.39
CA PRO A 28 0.44 4.55 3.17
C PRO A 28 0.08 3.67 1.98
N ALA A 29 0.90 3.67 0.92
CA ALA A 29 0.68 2.84 -0.25
C ALA A 29 0.86 1.34 0.04
N LEU A 30 1.87 0.98 0.85
CA LEU A 30 2.07 -0.40 1.29
C LEU A 30 0.94 -0.88 2.19
N LEU A 31 0.49 -0.03 3.12
CA LEU A 31 -0.62 -0.35 4.01
C LEU A 31 -1.94 -0.45 3.25
N GLY A 32 -2.19 0.45 2.29
CA GLY A 32 -3.37 0.40 1.41
C GLY A 32 -3.40 -0.89 0.59
N LEU A 33 -2.27 -1.31 0.02
CA LEU A 33 -2.16 -2.61 -0.66
C LEU A 33 -2.46 -3.78 0.28
N ALA A 34 -1.89 -3.77 1.49
CA ALA A 34 -2.14 -4.81 2.47
C ALA A 34 -3.63 -4.88 2.85
N VAL A 35 -4.29 -3.75 3.11
CA VAL A 35 -5.71 -3.72 3.44
C VAL A 35 -6.57 -4.29 2.30
N VAL A 36 -6.37 -3.81 1.07
CA VAL A 36 -7.17 -4.28 -0.07
C VAL A 36 -6.92 -5.76 -0.36
N ALA A 37 -5.67 -6.23 -0.24
CA ALA A 37 -5.33 -7.64 -0.41
C ALA A 37 -5.97 -8.51 0.69
N MET A 38 -5.92 -8.09 1.96
CA MET A 38 -6.54 -8.81 3.08
C MET A 38 -8.07 -8.88 2.92
N LEU A 39 -8.72 -7.79 2.49
CA LEU A 39 -10.16 -7.79 2.18
C LEU A 39 -10.50 -8.73 1.02
N ALA A 40 -9.58 -8.94 0.09
CA ALA A 40 -9.69 -9.92 -0.99
C ALA A 40 -9.25 -11.35 -0.58
N GLY A 41 -9.15 -11.62 0.72
CA GLY A 41 -8.84 -12.95 1.27
C GLY A 41 -7.38 -13.37 1.15
N GLN A 42 -6.46 -12.45 0.84
CA GLN A 42 -5.03 -12.77 0.77
C GLN A 42 -4.43 -12.80 2.18
N CYS A 43 -3.69 -13.87 2.47
CA CYS A 43 -3.03 -14.06 3.76
C CYS A 43 -1.52 -14.25 3.57
N GLY A 44 -0.74 -13.53 4.38
CA GLY A 44 0.72 -13.59 4.33
C GLY A 44 1.34 -12.64 3.31
N TYR A 45 2.64 -12.40 3.50
CA TYR A 45 3.41 -11.40 2.77
C TYR A 45 3.42 -11.66 1.25
N GLU A 46 3.76 -12.88 0.85
CA GLU A 46 3.89 -13.25 -0.57
C GLU A 46 2.58 -13.08 -1.32
N ALA A 47 1.45 -13.49 -0.71
CA ALA A 47 0.14 -13.35 -1.30
C ALA A 47 -0.24 -11.88 -1.53
N ILE A 48 0.06 -10.99 -0.58
CA ILE A 48 -0.19 -9.54 -0.73
C ILE A 48 0.66 -8.94 -1.85
N VAL A 49 1.94 -9.29 -1.91
CA VAL A 49 2.85 -8.81 -2.97
C VAL A 49 2.39 -9.30 -4.34
N GLN A 50 2.05 -10.59 -4.43
CA GLN A 50 1.57 -11.20 -5.66
C GLN A 50 0.24 -10.58 -6.10
N TYR A 51 -0.68 -10.34 -5.15
CA TYR A 51 -1.93 -9.63 -5.39
C TYR A 51 -1.67 -8.30 -6.09
N GLY A 52 -0.77 -7.47 -5.57
CA GLY A 52 -0.42 -6.17 -6.19
C GLY A 52 0.19 -6.31 -7.58
N LYS A 53 1.09 -7.28 -7.79
CA LYS A 53 1.74 -7.54 -9.09
C LYS A 53 0.73 -7.90 -10.19
N GLU A 54 -0.24 -8.75 -9.87
CA GLU A 54 -1.25 -9.23 -10.82
C GLU A 54 -2.19 -8.13 -11.32
N ARG A 55 -2.55 -7.15 -10.47
CA ARG A 55 -3.38 -6.01 -10.90
C ARG A 55 -2.60 -4.97 -11.70
N GLY A 56 -1.27 -5.03 -11.67
CA GLY A 56 -0.40 -4.20 -12.48
C GLY A 56 -0.23 -2.76 -11.98
N TRP A 57 0.48 -1.97 -12.78
CA TRP A 57 1.01 -0.66 -12.34
C TRP A 57 -0.07 0.40 -12.08
N ALA A 58 -1.12 0.46 -12.90
CA ALA A 58 -2.19 1.44 -12.74
C ALA A 58 -2.91 1.28 -11.39
N PHE A 59 -3.14 0.04 -10.96
CA PHE A 59 -3.70 -0.27 -9.65
C PHE A 59 -2.78 0.20 -8.51
N LEU A 60 -1.48 -0.07 -8.61
CA LEU A 60 -0.50 0.36 -7.61
C LEU A 60 -0.41 1.90 -7.55
N GLN A 61 -0.51 2.61 -8.67
CA GLN A 61 -0.55 4.08 -8.69
C GLN A 61 -1.77 4.63 -7.96
N ALA A 62 -2.94 3.99 -8.11
CA ALA A 62 -4.16 4.39 -7.40
C ALA A 62 -4.03 4.26 -5.87
N LEU A 63 -3.16 3.36 -5.39
CA LEU A 63 -2.82 3.22 -3.98
C LEU A 63 -1.70 4.17 -3.51
N GLY A 64 -1.10 4.96 -4.40
CA GLY A 64 -0.04 5.92 -4.06
C GLY A 64 1.39 5.41 -4.27
N PHE A 65 1.61 4.30 -4.98
CA PHE A 65 2.96 3.87 -5.33
C PHE A 65 3.62 4.85 -6.32
N THR A 66 4.85 5.29 -6.00
CA THR A 66 5.62 6.24 -6.83
C THR A 66 6.74 5.56 -7.64
N ARG A 67 6.95 4.25 -7.45
CA ARG A 67 7.98 3.45 -8.10
C ARG A 67 7.38 2.17 -8.65
N ARG A 68 7.62 1.90 -9.94
CA ARG A 68 7.10 0.72 -10.66
C ARG A 68 7.74 -0.59 -10.22
N HIS A 69 8.98 -0.55 -9.77
CA HIS A 69 9.77 -1.74 -9.46
C HIS A 69 9.98 -1.90 -7.95
N GLY A 70 10.20 -3.16 -7.55
CA GLY A 70 10.59 -3.55 -6.20
C GLY A 70 9.46 -3.59 -5.19
N LEU A 71 8.28 -4.01 -5.64
CA LEU A 71 7.27 -4.59 -4.76
C LEU A 71 7.76 -6.01 -4.43
N CYS A 72 8.57 -6.13 -3.38
CA CYS A 72 9.33 -7.34 -3.05
C CYS A 72 9.96 -7.26 -1.67
#